data_AF-A0A6L7S5E4-F1
#
_entry.id   AF-A0A6L7S5E4-F1
#
_cell.length_a   1.000
_cell.length_b   1.000
_cell.length_c   1.000
_cell.angle_alpha   90.00
_cell.angle_beta   90.00
_cell.angle_gamma   90.00
#
_symmetry.space_group_name_H-M   'P 1'
#
loop_
_entity.id
_entity.type
_entity.pdbx_description
1 polymer ?
#
loop_
_entity_poly.entity_id
_entity_poly.type
_entity_poly.pdbx_seq_one_letter_code
_entity_poly.pdbx_strand_id
1 'polypeptide(L)'
;MANRARQVKENRQLRLPLVAAPLVVKGHGLKAAHVRPHVARIRDKGRSAGQIWSGRVSCTHAWAYQWVNVQDAGYAWATLTFDCDNAQAMQGGLADLPAWNWRIETERGAHVTWCLADPVGRLEAHRPAPQRMLARASEYFHHRLDADPAFGGLGRNPTHPDAETTWGAERPHYMADLCNVIPFNWRKPRVAATAIGRQVTLWETALAWAGSECNAGKSVRWMLDAINQDVADAFGKDAMPPHVLADIAQRVERYRAGWMVK
;
A
#
# COMPACT_ATOMS: atom_id res chain seq x y z
N MET A 1 38.46 -1.10 16.28
CA MET A 1 37.92 -2.04 15.26
C MET A 1 37.24 -3.29 15.84
N ALA A 2 37.35 -3.60 17.14
CA ALA A 2 36.74 -4.81 17.73
C ALA A 2 35.23 -4.73 18.09
N ASN A 3 34.60 -3.55 18.05
CA ASN A 3 33.19 -3.38 18.47
C ASN A 3 32.16 -3.71 17.38
N ARG A 4 32.50 -3.59 16.09
CA ARG A 4 31.55 -3.86 14.99
C ARG A 4 31.28 -5.35 14.79
N ALA A 5 32.27 -6.20 15.08
CA ALA A 5 32.15 -7.67 14.97
C ALA A 5 31.36 -8.30 16.12
N ARG A 6 31.24 -7.62 17.27
CA ARG A 6 30.46 -8.10 18.43
C ARG A 6 28.97 -7.79 18.26
N GLN A 7 28.65 -6.63 17.69
CA GLN A 7 27.26 -6.22 17.37
C GLN A 7 26.62 -7.09 16.27
N VAL A 8 27.42 -7.61 15.34
CA VAL A 8 26.97 -8.58 14.31
C VAL A 8 26.72 -9.99 14.88
N LYS A 9 27.32 -10.33 16.04
CA LYS A 9 27.17 -11.66 16.66
C LYS A 9 25.97 -11.79 17.60
N GLU A 10 25.43 -10.69 18.13
CA GLU A 10 24.24 -10.68 18.99
C GLU A 10 22.92 -10.69 18.21
N ASN A 11 22.92 -10.40 16.91
CA ASN A 11 21.76 -10.55 16.00
C ASN A 11 21.44 -12.02 15.62
N ARG A 12 21.74 -12.98 16.51
CA ARG A 12 21.42 -14.41 16.35
C ARG A 12 20.12 -14.85 17.03
N GLN A 13 19.41 -13.95 17.70
CA GLN A 13 18.04 -14.12 18.23
C GLN A 13 17.15 -13.13 17.45
N LEU A 14 16.44 -13.51 16.39
CA LEU A 14 15.31 -14.43 16.34
C LEU A 14 15.31 -15.09 14.96
N ARG A 15 15.72 -16.37 14.89
CA ARG A 15 15.41 -17.20 13.74
C ARG A 15 13.96 -17.66 13.87
N LEU A 16 13.02 -16.83 13.42
CA LEU A 16 11.84 -17.41 12.80
C LEU A 16 12.34 -18.18 11.58
N PRO A 17 11.91 -19.44 11.37
CA PRO A 17 12.33 -20.16 10.19
C PRO A 17 11.89 -19.32 8.97
N LEU A 18 12.86 -19.03 8.10
CA LEU A 18 12.74 -18.41 6.76
C LEU A 18 11.61 -18.98 5.87
N VAL A 19 10.87 -19.95 6.36
CA VAL A 19 9.70 -20.59 5.78
C VAL A 19 8.43 -19.77 6.03
N ALA A 20 8.31 -19.02 7.13
CA ALA A 20 7.05 -18.37 7.54
C ALA A 20 6.78 -17.01 6.87
N ALA A 21 7.76 -16.11 6.74
CA ALA A 21 7.54 -14.81 6.11
C ALA A 21 7.16 -14.92 4.62
N PRO A 22 7.84 -15.75 3.80
CA PRO A 22 7.36 -16.06 2.48
C PRO A 22 5.99 -16.73 2.53
N LEU A 23 5.62 -17.56 3.52
CA LEU A 23 4.29 -18.20 3.60
C LEU A 23 3.17 -17.26 4.07
N VAL A 24 3.43 -16.28 4.93
CA VAL A 24 2.43 -15.25 5.29
C VAL A 24 2.12 -14.42 4.05
N VAL A 25 3.15 -14.04 3.28
CA VAL A 25 2.92 -13.28 2.06
C VAL A 25 2.49 -14.17 0.87
N LYS A 26 2.93 -15.42 0.77
CA LYS A 26 2.56 -16.40 -0.28
C LYS A 26 1.24 -17.12 0.02
N GLY A 27 0.76 -17.09 1.25
CA GLY A 27 -0.46 -17.75 1.72
C GLY A 27 -1.60 -16.77 1.98
N HIS A 28 -1.32 -15.56 2.48
CA HIS A 28 -2.36 -14.62 2.92
C HIS A 28 -2.39 -13.28 2.16
N GLY A 29 -1.34 -12.91 1.43
CA GLY A 29 -1.26 -11.60 0.74
C GLY A 29 -1.05 -11.67 -0.77
N LEU A 30 0.16 -12.00 -1.21
CA LEU A 30 0.55 -11.94 -2.61
C LEU A 30 0.04 -13.08 -3.51
N LYS A 31 -0.06 -14.36 -3.11
CA LYS A 31 -0.65 -15.33 -4.05
C LYS A 31 -2.18 -15.28 -4.11
N ALA A 32 -2.82 -14.94 -2.99
CA ALA A 32 -4.28 -14.89 -2.89
C ALA A 32 -4.86 -13.60 -3.50
N ALA A 33 -4.18 -12.45 -3.33
CA ALA A 33 -4.65 -11.18 -3.87
C ALA A 33 -3.86 -10.68 -5.07
N HIS A 34 -2.61 -11.14 -5.27
CA HIS A 34 -1.73 -10.67 -6.33
C HIS A 34 -1.73 -11.62 -7.53
N VAL A 35 -1.94 -11.07 -8.72
CA VAL A 35 -1.88 -11.83 -9.98
C VAL A 35 -0.60 -11.51 -10.75
N ARG A 36 -0.24 -10.22 -10.83
CA ARG A 36 0.98 -9.76 -11.52
C ARG A 36 1.70 -8.60 -10.80
N PRO A 37 2.57 -8.91 -9.81
CA PRO A 37 3.35 -7.92 -9.08
C PRO A 37 4.17 -7.02 -9.97
N HIS A 38 4.08 -5.72 -9.68
CA HIS A 38 5.02 -4.74 -10.22
C HIS A 38 6.34 -4.90 -9.47
N VAL A 39 7.42 -5.10 -10.21
CA VAL A 39 8.76 -5.33 -9.68
C VAL A 39 9.75 -4.45 -10.41
N ALA A 40 10.92 -4.26 -9.80
CA ALA A 40 12.05 -3.66 -10.48
C ALA A 40 13.37 -4.35 -10.10
N ARG A 41 14.39 -4.15 -10.94
CA ARG A 41 15.79 -4.54 -10.68
C ARG A 41 16.73 -3.61 -11.43
N ILE A 42 17.96 -3.50 -10.97
CA ILE A 42 19.06 -2.97 -11.77
C ILE A 42 19.47 -4.06 -12.78
N ARG A 43 19.76 -3.68 -14.02
CA ARG A 43 20.28 -4.60 -15.03
C ARG A 43 21.77 -4.80 -14.78
N ASP A 44 22.19 -6.06 -14.63
CA ASP A 44 23.58 -6.39 -14.30
C ASP A 44 24.52 -6.50 -15.51
N LYS A 45 23.98 -6.68 -16.73
CA LYS A 45 24.76 -6.99 -17.94
C LYS A 45 24.21 -6.34 -19.21
N GLY A 46 25.09 -6.17 -20.18
CA GLY A 46 24.78 -5.67 -21.53
C GLY A 46 24.82 -4.14 -21.64
N ARG A 47 24.38 -3.61 -22.79
CA ARG A 47 24.38 -2.15 -23.06
C ARG A 47 23.49 -1.33 -22.10
N SER A 48 22.60 -1.98 -21.37
CA SER A 48 21.74 -1.38 -20.36
C SER A 48 22.21 -1.65 -18.93
N ALA A 49 23.45 -2.12 -18.72
CA ALA A 49 23.96 -2.35 -17.37
C ALA A 49 23.88 -1.05 -16.54
N GLY A 50 23.42 -1.17 -15.30
CA GLY A 50 23.16 -0.02 -14.42
C GLY A 50 21.81 0.68 -14.63
N GLN A 51 21.06 0.35 -15.69
CA GLN A 51 19.70 0.89 -15.88
C GLN A 51 18.68 0.10 -15.06
N ILE A 52 17.65 0.80 -14.56
CA ILE A 52 16.51 0.17 -13.89
C ILE A 52 15.59 -0.44 -14.94
N TRP A 53 15.25 -1.71 -14.76
CA TRP A 53 14.13 -2.34 -15.42
C TRP A 53 12.98 -2.51 -14.44
N SER A 54 11.78 -2.14 -14.85
CA SER A 54 10.54 -2.41 -14.12
C SER A 54 9.52 -3.11 -15.01
N GLY A 55 8.61 -3.84 -14.39
CA GLY A 55 7.58 -4.58 -15.12
C GLY A 55 6.69 -5.41 -14.21
N ARG A 56 5.69 -6.07 -14.81
CA ARG A 56 4.77 -6.95 -14.09
C ARG A 56 5.08 -8.42 -14.36
N VAL A 57 5.41 -9.17 -13.31
CA VAL A 57 5.79 -10.60 -13.35
C VAL A 57 4.76 -11.47 -12.64
N SER A 58 4.89 -12.80 -12.70
CA SER A 58 4.05 -13.70 -11.88
C SER A 58 4.44 -13.64 -10.40
N CYS A 59 3.51 -13.95 -9.49
CA CYS A 59 3.77 -13.92 -8.04
C CYS A 59 4.92 -14.83 -7.58
N THR A 60 5.12 -15.98 -8.23
CA THR A 60 6.24 -16.87 -7.89
C THR A 60 7.59 -16.23 -8.21
N HIS A 61 7.67 -15.46 -9.30
CA HIS A 61 8.90 -14.80 -9.73
C HIS A 61 9.14 -13.45 -9.07
N ALA A 62 8.11 -12.80 -8.54
CA ALA A 62 8.23 -11.47 -7.96
C ALA A 62 9.27 -11.38 -6.84
N TRP A 63 9.41 -12.45 -6.06
CA TRP A 63 10.35 -12.57 -4.95
C TRP A 63 11.82 -12.68 -5.36
N ALA A 64 12.11 -12.88 -6.65
CA ALA A 64 13.47 -12.89 -7.17
C ALA A 64 13.99 -11.48 -7.54
N TYR A 65 13.15 -10.45 -7.44
CA TYR A 65 13.51 -9.08 -7.80
C TYR A 65 13.92 -8.27 -6.58
N GLN A 66 14.80 -7.28 -6.79
CA GLN A 66 15.30 -6.38 -5.75
C GLN A 66 14.20 -5.47 -5.19
N TRP A 67 13.25 -5.05 -6.04
CA TRP A 67 12.09 -4.27 -5.65
C TRP A 67 10.79 -4.95 -6.06
N VAL A 68 9.79 -4.83 -5.21
CA VAL A 68 8.47 -5.42 -5.40
C VAL A 68 7.41 -4.53 -4.77
N ASN A 69 6.30 -4.33 -5.48
CA ASN A 69 5.13 -3.69 -4.91
C ASN A 69 4.35 -4.72 -4.08
N VAL A 70 4.40 -4.57 -2.76
CA VAL A 70 3.72 -5.46 -1.80
C VAL A 70 2.35 -4.93 -1.38
N GLN A 71 2.13 -3.63 -1.55
CA GLN A 71 0.93 -2.93 -1.11
C GLN A 71 -0.23 -3.14 -2.09
N ASP A 72 0.02 -2.89 -3.37
CA ASP A 72 -0.98 -3.04 -4.43
C ASP A 72 -0.92 -4.44 -5.06
N ALA A 73 -1.85 -5.31 -4.65
CA ALA A 73 -1.97 -6.65 -5.20
C ALA A 73 -2.75 -6.73 -6.53
N GLY A 74 -3.23 -5.63 -7.10
CA GLY A 74 -4.05 -5.63 -8.31
C GLY A 74 -5.55 -5.59 -8.00
N TYR A 75 -6.08 -6.53 -7.22
CA TYR A 75 -7.53 -6.50 -6.88
C TYR A 75 -7.81 -6.14 -5.42
N ALA A 76 -6.81 -6.24 -4.55
CA ALA A 76 -6.93 -5.88 -3.14
C ALA A 76 -5.68 -5.15 -2.65
N TRP A 77 -5.83 -4.47 -1.53
CA TRP A 77 -4.74 -4.06 -0.67
C TRP A 77 -4.39 -5.24 0.22
N ALA A 78 -3.14 -5.71 0.14
CA ALA A 78 -2.65 -6.84 0.93
C ALA A 78 -1.79 -6.39 2.13
N THR A 79 -1.21 -5.20 2.03
CA THR A 79 -0.40 -4.60 3.09
C THR A 79 -0.69 -3.11 3.23
N LEU A 80 -0.31 -2.55 4.38
CA LEU A 80 -0.01 -1.15 4.53
C LEU A 80 1.51 -1.01 4.55
N THR A 81 2.08 -0.31 3.57
CA THR A 81 3.52 -0.06 3.48
C THR A 81 3.76 1.43 3.39
N PHE A 82 4.74 1.91 4.14
CA PHE A 82 5.10 3.32 4.21
C PHE A 82 6.60 3.48 4.00
N ASP A 83 6.98 4.49 3.24
CA ASP A 83 8.37 4.94 3.15
C ASP A 83 8.58 6.05 4.20
N CYS A 84 9.55 5.85 5.08
CA CYS A 84 9.77 6.68 6.25
C CYS A 84 11.19 7.25 6.21
N ASP A 85 11.32 8.48 5.72
CA ASP A 85 12.60 9.21 5.66
C ASP A 85 12.95 9.86 7.01
N ASN A 86 11.95 10.22 7.81
CA ASN A 86 12.15 10.86 9.11
C ASN A 86 12.34 9.79 10.21
N ALA A 87 13.60 9.48 10.53
CA ALA A 87 13.93 8.44 11.51
C ALA A 87 13.34 8.69 12.91
N GLN A 88 13.26 9.94 13.37
CA GLN A 88 12.72 10.27 14.68
C GLN A 88 11.19 10.08 14.71
N ALA A 89 10.49 10.59 13.70
CA ALA A 89 9.05 10.41 13.58
C ALA A 89 8.69 8.93 13.42
N MET A 90 9.45 8.19 12.60
CA MET A 90 9.31 6.75 12.48
C MET A 90 9.45 6.06 13.84
N GLN A 91 10.54 6.28 14.57
CA GLN A 91 10.76 5.62 15.87
C GLN A 91 9.63 5.92 16.87
N GLY A 92 9.22 7.19 16.98
CA GLY A 92 8.10 7.57 17.85
C GLY A 92 6.77 6.96 17.41
N GLY A 93 6.48 6.98 16.11
CA GLY A 93 5.27 6.39 15.55
C GLY A 93 5.21 4.88 15.74
N LEU A 94 6.33 4.17 15.52
CA LEU A 94 6.42 2.72 15.70
C LEU A 94 6.25 2.28 17.16
N ALA A 95 6.52 3.14 18.14
CA ALA A 95 6.26 2.85 19.54
C ALA A 95 4.75 2.86 19.88
N ASP A 96 3.96 3.65 19.15
CA ASP A 96 2.52 3.84 19.39
C ASP A 96 1.63 2.97 18.47
N LEU A 97 2.18 2.44 17.38
CA LEU A 97 1.48 1.60 16.42
C LEU A 97 1.60 0.11 16.76
N PRO A 98 0.71 -0.75 16.24
CA PRO A 98 0.87 -2.19 16.36
C PRO A 98 2.23 -2.62 15.79
N ALA A 99 2.81 -3.68 16.34
CA ALA A 99 4.06 -4.24 15.82
C ALA A 99 3.98 -4.45 14.30
N TRP A 100 4.95 -3.95 13.54
CA TRP A 100 5.04 -4.13 12.10
C TRP A 100 5.44 -5.57 11.76
N ASN A 101 5.14 -6.06 10.55
CA ASN A 101 5.59 -7.38 10.11
C ASN A 101 7.04 -7.36 9.64
N TRP A 102 7.43 -6.33 8.89
CA TRP A 102 8.82 -6.11 8.53
C TRP A 102 9.15 -4.63 8.33
N ARG A 103 10.42 -4.31 8.56
CA ARG A 103 11.06 -3.03 8.24
C ARG A 103 12.28 -3.32 7.37
N ILE A 104 12.46 -2.57 6.30
CA ILE A 104 13.62 -2.70 5.41
C ILE A 104 14.34 -1.36 5.39
N GLU A 105 15.60 -1.36 5.78
CA GLU A 105 16.42 -0.15 5.71
C GLU A 105 16.67 0.25 4.25
N THR A 106 16.66 1.55 4.00
CA THR A 106 17.02 2.16 2.72
C THR A 106 18.15 3.15 2.95
N GLU A 107 18.69 3.72 1.86
CA GLU A 107 19.72 4.76 1.97
C GLU A 107 19.20 6.06 2.59
N ARG A 108 17.88 6.28 2.56
CA ARG A 108 17.24 7.55 2.97
C ARG A 108 16.33 7.40 4.19
N GLY A 109 16.06 6.19 4.64
CA GLY A 109 15.07 5.91 5.65
C GLY A 109 14.78 4.42 5.74
N ALA A 110 13.51 4.07 5.89
CA ALA A 110 13.08 2.67 5.90
C ALA A 110 11.67 2.49 5.33
N HIS A 111 11.45 1.34 4.69
CA HIS A 111 10.10 0.89 4.38
C HIS A 111 9.55 0.05 5.53
N VAL A 112 8.43 0.45 6.12
CA VAL A 112 7.75 -0.33 7.18
C VAL A 112 6.45 -0.90 6.66
N THR A 113 6.17 -2.18 6.96
CA THR A 113 5.00 -2.89 6.42
C THR A 113 4.21 -3.65 7.48
N TRP A 114 2.88 -3.53 7.39
CA TRP A 114 1.89 -4.36 8.06
C TRP A 114 1.12 -5.18 7.02
N CYS A 115 1.12 -6.50 7.16
CA CYS A 115 0.32 -7.43 6.38
C CYS A 115 -1.11 -7.49 6.91
N LEU A 116 -2.08 -7.54 6.00
CA LEU A 116 -3.48 -7.79 6.34
C LEU A 116 -3.74 -9.29 6.37
N ALA A 117 -4.43 -9.76 7.41
CA ALA A 117 -4.92 -11.13 7.50
C ALA A 117 -5.99 -11.40 6.44
N ASP A 118 -6.83 -10.38 6.22
CA ASP A 118 -7.87 -10.34 5.19
C ASP A 118 -7.58 -9.17 4.23
N PRO A 119 -7.05 -9.44 3.02
CA PRO A 119 -6.85 -8.40 2.02
C PRO A 119 -8.14 -7.65 1.70
N VAL A 120 -8.05 -6.32 1.60
CA VAL A 120 -9.23 -5.47 1.34
C VAL A 120 -9.36 -5.21 -0.14
N GLY A 121 -10.43 -5.70 -0.76
CA GLY A 121 -10.73 -5.46 -2.17
C GLY A 121 -10.71 -3.96 -2.50
N ARG A 122 -9.90 -3.55 -3.47
CA ARG A 122 -9.73 -2.14 -3.86
C ARG A 122 -11.00 -1.51 -4.42
N LEU A 123 -11.88 -2.38 -4.89
CA LEU A 123 -13.01 -2.01 -5.73
C LEU A 123 -14.28 -2.80 -5.34
N GLU A 124 -14.31 -3.37 -4.12
CA GLU A 124 -15.45 -4.09 -3.57
C GLU A 124 -16.51 -3.11 -3.04
N ALA A 125 -17.31 -2.63 -3.97
CA ALA A 125 -18.35 -1.65 -3.73
C ALA A 125 -19.50 -2.16 -2.83
N HIS A 126 -19.70 -3.47 -2.70
CA HIS A 126 -20.66 -4.06 -1.74
C HIS A 126 -20.16 -4.02 -0.29
N ARG A 127 -18.87 -3.68 -0.06
CA ARG A 127 -18.25 -3.66 1.27
C ARG A 127 -17.46 -2.36 1.48
N PRO A 128 -18.14 -1.20 1.56
CA PRO A 128 -17.47 0.08 1.77
C PRO A 128 -16.81 0.19 3.16
N ALA A 129 -17.31 -0.55 4.17
CA ALA A 129 -16.79 -0.46 5.53
C ALA A 129 -15.31 -0.89 5.64
N PRO A 130 -14.88 -2.07 5.16
CA PRO A 130 -13.46 -2.45 5.13
C PRO A 130 -12.55 -1.42 4.43
N GLN A 131 -13.00 -0.85 3.31
CA GLN A 131 -12.24 0.16 2.58
C GLN A 131 -12.07 1.45 3.39
N ARG A 132 -13.14 1.94 4.01
CA ARG A 132 -13.12 3.12 4.89
C ARG A 132 -12.21 2.92 6.09
N MET A 133 -12.28 1.74 6.71
CA MET A 133 -11.44 1.40 7.86
C MET A 133 -9.97 1.34 7.46
N LEU A 134 -9.64 0.68 6.34
CA LEU A 134 -8.27 0.63 5.84
C LEU A 134 -7.75 2.01 5.47
N ALA A 135 -8.55 2.83 4.79
CA ALA A 135 -8.20 4.22 4.48
C ALA A 135 -7.95 5.03 5.76
N ARG A 136 -8.78 4.87 6.79
CA ARG A 136 -8.59 5.55 8.08
C ARG A 136 -7.29 5.13 8.76
N ALA A 137 -7.00 3.82 8.80
CA ALA A 137 -5.74 3.29 9.35
C ALA A 137 -4.53 3.76 8.55
N SER A 138 -4.60 3.69 7.22
CA SER A 138 -3.54 4.14 6.31
C SER A 138 -3.16 5.61 6.57
N GLU A 139 -4.14 6.50 6.65
CA GLU A 139 -3.92 7.93 6.92
C GLU A 139 -3.41 8.19 8.33
N TYR A 140 -3.91 7.46 9.34
CA TYR A 140 -3.41 7.59 10.72
C TYR A 140 -1.94 7.18 10.81
N PHE A 141 -1.57 6.04 10.23
CA PHE A 141 -0.22 5.50 10.25
C PHE A 141 0.73 6.43 9.48
N HIS A 142 0.33 6.90 8.31
CA HIS A 142 1.07 7.89 7.54
C HIS A 142 1.39 9.14 8.36
N HIS A 143 0.38 9.73 9.01
CA HIS A 143 0.59 10.90 9.87
C HIS A 143 1.51 10.59 11.05
N ARG A 144 1.39 9.39 11.64
CA ARG A 144 2.17 9.04 12.83
C ARG A 144 3.63 8.72 12.53
N LEU A 145 3.91 8.25 11.33
CA LEU A 145 5.25 7.92 10.86
C LEU A 145 5.94 9.07 10.13
N ASP A 146 5.22 10.17 9.83
CA ASP A 146 5.68 11.23 8.92
C ASP A 146 6.19 10.62 7.59
N ALA A 147 5.39 9.69 7.06
CA ALA A 147 5.76 8.92 5.88
C ALA A 147 5.67 9.75 4.59
N ASP A 148 6.38 9.35 3.54
CA ASP A 148 6.29 10.01 2.23
C ASP A 148 4.89 9.83 1.62
N PRO A 149 4.13 10.92 1.35
CA PRO A 149 2.83 10.83 0.71
C PRO A 149 2.89 10.46 -0.79
N ALA A 150 4.06 10.56 -1.42
CA ALA A 150 4.31 10.17 -2.81
C ALA A 150 4.66 8.68 -2.95
N PHE A 151 4.82 7.95 -1.85
CA PHE A 151 5.17 6.53 -1.89
C PHE A 151 4.08 5.70 -2.60
N GLY A 152 4.43 5.13 -3.75
CA GLY A 152 3.54 4.35 -4.63
C GLY A 152 3.48 2.85 -4.34
N GLY A 153 4.09 2.38 -3.26
CA GLY A 153 4.07 0.97 -2.85
C GLY A 153 5.21 0.10 -3.40
N LEU A 154 6.03 0.59 -4.35
CA LEU A 154 7.20 -0.14 -4.84
C LEU A 154 8.36 -0.01 -3.85
N GLY A 155 8.49 -0.99 -2.96
CA GLY A 155 9.54 -1.04 -1.94
C GLY A 155 10.65 -2.03 -2.27
N ARG A 156 11.70 -2.05 -1.43
CA ARG A 156 12.69 -3.12 -1.41
C ARG A 156 11.99 -4.45 -1.10
N ASN A 157 12.47 -5.54 -1.69
CA ASN A 157 11.95 -6.87 -1.40
C ASN A 157 12.54 -7.40 -0.07
N PRO A 158 11.71 -7.68 0.96
CA PRO A 158 12.19 -8.08 2.29
C PRO A 158 12.93 -9.43 2.32
N THR A 159 12.77 -10.26 1.29
CA THR A 159 13.43 -11.57 1.20
C THR A 159 14.62 -11.57 0.25
N HIS A 160 14.94 -10.43 -0.38
CA HIS A 160 16.08 -10.35 -1.28
C HIS A 160 17.38 -10.39 -0.47
N PRO A 161 18.43 -11.09 -0.92
CA PRO A 161 19.70 -11.20 -0.17
C PRO A 161 20.34 -9.85 0.19
N ASP A 162 20.16 -8.85 -0.66
CA ASP A 162 20.70 -7.49 -0.47
C ASP A 162 19.83 -6.60 0.44
N ALA A 163 18.71 -7.12 0.97
CA ALA A 163 17.81 -6.33 1.81
C ALA A 163 18.17 -6.46 3.29
N GLU A 164 18.48 -5.32 3.93
CA GLU A 164 18.62 -5.23 5.38
C GLU A 164 17.25 -5.20 6.04
N THR A 165 16.68 -6.39 6.26
CA THR A 165 15.31 -6.56 6.76
C THR A 165 15.29 -6.92 8.23
N THR A 166 14.57 -6.14 9.02
CA THR A 166 14.18 -6.47 10.40
C THR A 166 12.75 -7.01 10.41
N TRP A 167 12.57 -8.21 10.96
CA TRP A 167 11.27 -8.86 11.08
C TRP A 167 10.63 -8.54 12.44
N GLY A 168 9.33 -8.26 12.43
CA GLY A 168 8.55 -7.99 13.64
C GLY A 168 7.47 -9.05 13.86
N ALA A 169 6.21 -8.63 13.88
CA ALA A 169 5.05 -9.49 14.09
C ALA A 169 5.04 -10.71 13.16
N GLU A 170 4.89 -11.90 13.74
CA GLU A 170 4.93 -13.18 13.02
C GLU A 170 3.64 -13.47 12.26
N ARG A 171 2.52 -12.91 12.73
CA ARG A 171 1.19 -13.08 12.13
C ARG A 171 0.77 -11.83 11.37
N PRO A 172 -0.06 -11.96 10.32
CA PRO A 172 -0.72 -10.81 9.73
C PRO A 172 -1.74 -10.19 10.71
N HIS A 173 -2.09 -8.94 10.47
CA HIS A 173 -2.98 -8.14 11.29
C HIS A 173 -4.41 -8.20 10.76
N TYR A 174 -5.37 -8.41 11.66
CA TYR A 174 -6.77 -8.13 11.34
C TYR A 174 -7.00 -6.62 11.30
N MET A 175 -8.05 -6.18 10.62
CA MET A 175 -8.40 -4.75 10.57
C MET A 175 -8.55 -4.14 11.97
N ALA A 176 -9.09 -4.90 12.93
CA ALA A 176 -9.22 -4.47 14.31
C ALA A 176 -7.87 -4.18 14.98
N ASP A 177 -6.84 -5.00 14.72
CA ASP A 177 -5.49 -4.78 15.26
C ASP A 177 -4.96 -3.39 14.82
N LEU A 178 -5.20 -3.01 13.58
CA LEU A 178 -4.75 -1.73 13.01
C LEU A 178 -5.60 -0.53 13.44
N CYS A 179 -6.91 -0.72 13.62
CA CYS A 179 -7.81 0.39 13.97
C CYS A 179 -7.85 0.70 15.47
N ASN A 180 -7.54 -0.26 16.35
CA ASN A 180 -7.65 -0.08 17.80
C ASN A 180 -6.71 1.00 18.36
N VAL A 181 -5.59 1.28 17.68
CA VAL A 181 -4.65 2.34 18.08
C VAL A 181 -5.12 3.74 17.67
N ILE A 182 -6.14 3.85 16.82
CA ILE A 182 -6.60 5.14 16.30
C ILE A 182 -7.51 5.78 17.35
N PRO A 183 -7.18 6.99 17.87
CA PRO A 183 -8.04 7.69 18.80
C PRO A 183 -9.43 7.93 18.20
N PHE A 184 -10.47 7.76 19.01
CA PHE A 184 -11.86 7.97 18.58
C PHE A 184 -12.09 9.36 17.97
N ASN A 185 -11.47 10.38 18.57
CA ASN A 185 -11.54 11.77 18.14
C ASN A 185 -10.59 12.13 16.98
N TRP A 186 -9.76 11.19 16.52
CA TRP A 186 -8.88 11.44 15.37
C TRP A 186 -9.71 11.62 14.10
N ARG A 187 -9.42 12.69 13.35
CA ARG A 187 -10.10 13.01 12.09
C ARG A 187 -9.15 12.82 10.92
N LYS A 188 -9.64 12.13 9.89
CA LYS A 188 -8.95 12.01 8.60
C LYS A 188 -8.72 13.42 8.02
N PRO A 189 -7.55 13.70 7.42
CA PRO A 189 -7.34 14.95 6.69
C PRO A 189 -8.39 15.12 5.58
N ARG A 190 -8.72 16.38 5.27
CA ARG A 190 -9.68 16.72 4.21
C ARG A 190 -9.24 16.20 2.84
N VAL A 191 -7.93 16.17 2.63
CA VAL A 191 -7.28 15.64 1.43
C VAL A 191 -6.47 14.43 1.85
N ALA A 192 -6.77 13.28 1.27
CA ALA A 192 -6.10 12.04 1.61
C ALA A 192 -4.64 12.07 1.16
N ALA A 193 -3.72 11.81 2.09
CA ALA A 193 -2.30 11.81 1.81
C ALA A 193 -1.80 10.47 1.25
N THR A 194 -2.54 9.38 1.50
CA THR A 194 -2.16 8.02 1.08
C THR A 194 -2.87 7.58 -0.20
N ALA A 195 -2.25 6.69 -0.99
CA ALA A 195 -2.88 6.15 -2.19
C ALA A 195 -4.22 5.44 -1.90
N ILE A 196 -4.29 4.68 -0.79
CA ILE A 196 -5.52 4.02 -0.31
C ILE A 196 -6.58 5.07 0.03
N GLY A 197 -6.19 6.09 0.80
CA GLY A 197 -7.10 7.17 1.18
C GLY A 197 -7.64 7.94 -0.01
N ARG A 198 -6.80 8.24 -1.01
CA ARG A 198 -7.19 8.89 -2.27
C ARG A 198 -8.14 8.03 -3.08
N GLN A 199 -7.85 6.73 -3.22
CA GLN A 199 -8.73 5.80 -3.94
C GLN A 199 -10.12 5.75 -3.31
N VAL A 200 -10.21 5.60 -1.98
CA VAL A 200 -11.50 5.55 -1.27
C VAL A 200 -12.25 6.87 -1.39
N THR A 201 -11.57 8.01 -1.26
CA THR A 201 -12.20 9.34 -1.43
C THR A 201 -12.74 9.52 -2.86
N LEU A 202 -12.00 9.14 -3.90
CA LEU A 202 -12.44 9.21 -5.29
C LEU A 202 -13.64 8.28 -5.54
N TRP A 203 -13.60 7.06 -4.99
CA TRP A 203 -14.67 6.09 -5.08
C TRP A 203 -15.98 6.62 -4.46
N GLU A 204 -15.92 7.14 -3.24
CA GLU A 204 -17.10 7.67 -2.54
C GLU A 204 -17.68 8.91 -3.23
N THR A 205 -16.80 9.80 -3.67
CA THR A 205 -17.18 10.99 -4.45
C THR A 205 -17.90 10.57 -5.73
N ALA A 206 -17.36 9.57 -6.43
CA ALA A 206 -17.95 9.09 -7.67
C ALA A 206 -19.30 8.41 -7.47
N LEU A 207 -19.46 7.59 -6.43
CA LEU A 207 -20.75 7.00 -6.09
C LEU A 207 -21.81 8.07 -5.75
N ALA A 208 -21.46 9.03 -4.90
CA ALA A 208 -22.39 10.09 -4.49
C ALA A 208 -22.80 10.96 -5.69
N TRP A 209 -21.84 11.34 -6.53
CA TRP A 209 -22.10 12.09 -7.75
C TRP A 209 -22.94 11.28 -8.75
N ALA A 210 -22.63 9.99 -8.92
CA ALA A 210 -23.29 9.14 -9.90
C ALA A 210 -24.73 8.79 -9.53
N GLY A 211 -25.07 8.77 -8.24
CA GLY A 211 -26.42 8.54 -7.72
C GLY A 211 -27.35 9.74 -7.81
N SER A 212 -26.85 10.92 -8.18
CA SER A 212 -27.69 12.11 -8.40
C SER A 212 -28.40 12.04 -9.76
N GLU A 213 -29.72 12.26 -9.79
CA GLU A 213 -30.53 12.24 -11.02
C GLU A 213 -30.00 13.21 -12.10
N CYS A 214 -29.52 14.39 -11.69
CA CYS A 214 -28.96 15.39 -12.61
C CYS A 214 -27.67 14.93 -13.31
N ASN A 215 -27.12 13.78 -12.93
CA ASN A 215 -25.92 13.17 -13.49
C ASN A 215 -26.19 11.83 -14.20
N ALA A 216 -27.44 11.37 -14.33
CA ALA A 216 -27.80 10.05 -14.85
C ALA A 216 -27.26 9.73 -16.27
N GLY A 217 -27.01 10.76 -17.09
CA GLY A 217 -26.41 10.62 -18.43
C GLY A 217 -24.97 11.09 -18.56
N LYS A 218 -24.32 11.48 -17.46
CA LYS A 218 -22.95 12.03 -17.49
C LYS A 218 -21.92 10.93 -17.23
N SER A 219 -20.83 10.98 -17.99
CA SER A 219 -19.69 10.05 -17.85
C SER A 219 -19.04 10.18 -16.47
N VAL A 220 -19.05 9.10 -15.69
CA VAL A 220 -18.31 9.04 -14.42
C VAL A 220 -16.81 9.20 -14.67
N ARG A 221 -16.30 8.64 -15.78
CA ARG A 221 -14.88 8.73 -16.12
C ARG A 221 -14.43 10.18 -16.30
N TRP A 222 -15.20 10.97 -17.05
CA TRP A 222 -14.91 12.38 -17.27
C TRP A 222 -14.84 13.16 -15.95
N MET A 223 -15.80 12.92 -15.04
CA MET A 223 -15.82 13.58 -13.73
C MET A 223 -14.62 13.15 -12.87
N LEU A 224 -14.24 11.88 -12.89
CA LEU A 224 -13.07 11.38 -12.17
C LEU A 224 -11.77 11.99 -12.68
N ASP A 225 -11.61 12.10 -14.01
CA ASP A 225 -10.44 12.73 -14.61
C ASP A 225 -10.33 14.21 -14.18
N ALA A 226 -11.44 14.95 -14.19
CA ALA A 226 -11.48 16.34 -13.73
C ALA A 226 -11.08 16.48 -12.25
N ILE A 227 -11.72 15.71 -11.35
CA ILE A 227 -11.41 15.77 -9.91
C ILE A 227 -9.97 15.33 -9.63
N ASN A 228 -9.49 14.28 -10.31
CA ASN A 228 -8.14 13.78 -10.09
C ASN A 228 -7.08 14.80 -10.53
N GLN A 229 -7.34 15.53 -11.62
CA GLN A 229 -6.48 16.61 -12.07
C GLN A 229 -6.52 17.80 -11.11
N ASP A 230 -7.71 18.25 -10.70
CA ASP A 230 -7.88 19.35 -9.74
C ASP A 230 -7.16 19.06 -8.41
N VAL A 231 -7.22 17.82 -7.92
CA VAL A 231 -6.52 17.39 -6.69
C VAL A 231 -5.01 17.35 -6.89
N ALA A 232 -4.53 16.87 -8.05
CA ALA A 232 -3.10 16.86 -8.35
C ALA A 232 -2.54 18.29 -8.38
N ASP A 233 -3.23 19.20 -9.07
CA ASP A 233 -2.83 20.59 -9.24
C ASP A 233 -2.91 21.38 -7.93
N ALA A 234 -3.99 21.22 -7.17
CA ALA A 234 -4.21 21.98 -5.93
C ALA A 234 -3.28 21.55 -4.78
N PHE A 235 -2.81 20.30 -4.77
CA PHE A 235 -2.06 19.74 -3.63
C PHE A 235 -0.65 19.26 -3.98
N GLY A 236 -0.19 19.46 -5.22
CA GLY A 236 1.13 19.01 -5.68
C GLY A 236 1.32 17.50 -5.48
N LYS A 237 0.26 16.73 -5.69
CA LYS A 237 0.25 15.26 -5.49
C LYS A 237 0.29 14.55 -6.83
N ASP A 238 0.86 13.35 -6.83
CA ASP A 238 0.72 12.46 -7.98
C ASP A 238 -0.76 12.13 -8.19
N ALA A 239 -1.24 12.49 -9.38
CA ALA A 239 -2.53 12.09 -9.90
C ALA A 239 -2.67 10.57 -9.79
N MET A 240 -3.86 10.10 -9.38
CA MET A 240 -4.14 8.67 -9.37
C MET A 240 -3.94 8.10 -10.80
N PRO A 241 -3.30 6.94 -10.97
CA PRO A 241 -3.01 6.42 -12.31
C PRO A 241 -4.28 6.21 -13.15
N PRO A 242 -4.23 6.45 -14.48
CA PRO A 242 -5.42 6.37 -15.35
C PRO A 242 -6.16 5.03 -15.32
N HIS A 243 -5.47 3.92 -15.07
CA HIS A 243 -6.09 2.60 -14.97
C HIS A 243 -6.94 2.46 -13.70
N VAL A 244 -6.53 3.07 -12.59
CA VAL A 244 -7.32 3.09 -11.34
C VAL A 244 -8.60 3.90 -11.55
N LEU A 245 -8.52 5.03 -12.25
CA LEU A 245 -9.70 5.82 -12.60
C LEU A 245 -10.66 5.05 -13.52
N ALA A 246 -10.13 4.29 -14.48
CA ALA A 246 -10.94 3.45 -15.37
C ALA A 246 -11.71 2.38 -14.58
N ASP A 247 -11.01 1.74 -13.64
CA ASP A 247 -11.59 0.70 -12.80
C ASP A 247 -12.68 1.23 -11.87
N ILE A 248 -12.47 2.41 -11.27
CA ILE A 248 -13.48 3.10 -10.46
C ILE A 248 -14.69 3.43 -11.34
N ALA A 249 -14.47 4.10 -12.48
CA ALA A 249 -15.54 4.52 -13.39
C ALA A 249 -16.40 3.33 -13.85
N GLN A 250 -15.76 2.27 -14.37
CA GLN A 250 -16.45 1.08 -14.88
C GLN A 250 -17.32 0.43 -13.80
N ARG A 251 -16.89 0.46 -12.54
CA ARG A 251 -17.66 -0.12 -11.43
C ARG A 251 -18.79 0.80 -11.00
N VAL A 252 -18.55 2.09 -10.81
CA VAL A 252 -19.62 3.04 -10.48
C VAL A 252 -20.72 3.02 -11.53
N GLU A 253 -20.38 2.94 -12.83
CA GLU A 253 -21.38 2.82 -13.90
C GLU A 253 -22.17 1.50 -13.82
N ARG A 254 -21.52 0.38 -13.48
CA ARG A 254 -22.23 -0.88 -13.19
C ARG A 254 -23.21 -0.75 -12.02
N TYR A 255 -22.85 0.00 -10.98
CA TYR A 255 -23.74 0.27 -9.85
C TYR A 255 -24.91 1.16 -10.22
N ARG A 256 -24.63 2.25 -10.95
CA ARG A 256 -25.65 3.17 -11.46
C ARG A 256 -26.68 2.43 -12.31
N ALA A 257 -26.23 1.53 -13.20
CA ALA A 257 -27.12 0.69 -13.99
C ALA A 257 -28.00 -0.22 -13.11
N GLY A 258 -27.47 -0.75 -12.00
CA GLY A 258 -28.24 -1.56 -11.04
C GLY A 258 -29.23 -0.75 -10.18
N TRP A 259 -28.99 0.56 -9.98
CA TRP A 259 -29.89 1.44 -9.23
C TRP A 259 -31.08 1.92 -10.07
N MET A 260 -30.88 2.14 -11.37
CA MET A 260 -31.92 2.63 -12.29
C MET A 260 -32.86 1.53 -12.82
N VAL A 261 -32.74 0.28 -12.34
CA VAL A 261 -33.60 -0.87 -12.71
C VAL A 261 -34.68 -1.13 -11.63
N LYS A 262 -34.89 -0.19 -10.71
CA LYS A 262 -36.04 -0.16 -9.80
C LYS A 262 -36.95 1.00 -10.16
#